data_AF-A0A154QEE4-F1
#
_entry.id   AF-A0A154QEE4-F1
#
_cell.length_a   1.000
_cell.length_b   1.000
_cell.length_c   1.000
_cell.angle_alpha   90.00
_cell.angle_beta   90.00
_cell.angle_gamma   90.00
#
_symmetry.space_group_name_H-M   'P 1'
#
loop_
_entity.id
_entity.type
_entity.pdbx_description
1 polymer ?
#
loop_
_entity_poly.entity_id
_entity_poly.type
_entity_poly.pdbx_seq_one_letter_code
_entity_poly.pdbx_strand_id
1 'polypeptide(L)'
;MSRVSDTRQRTREAAVQLVAGGKRPHEITVDLVYAAIQQGSRTTINDELKQWKDERTKADALGADLPAAIADAMRTLWVTAVEQGEVVFAEQRGALETALAHAEQQQATISQERDSVLATSRALTEECEALRQQIGTLQAQVASEVASKNQALQDGRALQQKLIALQAETAEQIERIRETQGAQAEEFQAAIASRDTAFQAERDKANERLEVAQARMLQEIDAAREGQRRAESQLTKARERLEQQQASLAELRLDAGRHRRELAERDNRLETLAKIVTDRDRTVVELATARGQLEGMATAMQSLETRATTAESRITDLLAERVPLATARNKRGKQRDV
;
A
#
# COMPACT_ATOMS: atom_id res chain seq x y z
N MET A 1 -36.60 -100.26 -69.39
CA MET A 1 -37.39 -101.41 -69.88
C MET A 1 -36.62 -102.08 -71.01
N SER A 2 -36.06 -103.28 -70.83
CA SER A 2 -35.07 -103.85 -71.78
C SER A 2 -35.36 -105.29 -72.26
N ARG A 3 -36.57 -105.82 -72.04
CA ARG A 3 -36.88 -107.25 -72.26
C ARG A 3 -37.19 -107.63 -73.71
N VAL A 4 -37.62 -106.69 -74.55
CA VAL A 4 -38.09 -106.98 -75.93
C VAL A 4 -36.92 -107.16 -76.91
N SER A 5 -35.91 -106.29 -76.86
CA SER A 5 -34.70 -106.39 -77.71
C SER A 5 -33.91 -107.66 -77.39
N ASP A 6 -33.70 -107.92 -76.10
CA ASP A 6 -32.98 -109.09 -75.57
C ASP A 6 -33.61 -110.42 -76.04
N THR A 7 -34.95 -110.50 -76.09
CA THR A 7 -35.65 -111.72 -76.59
C THR A 7 -35.40 -111.97 -78.08
N ARG A 8 -35.42 -110.93 -78.92
CA ARG A 8 -35.18 -111.05 -80.37
C ARG A 8 -33.73 -111.40 -80.68
N GLN A 9 -32.79 -110.73 -80.01
CA GLN A 9 -31.37 -111.00 -80.16
C GLN A 9 -31.03 -112.43 -79.74
N ARG A 10 -31.49 -112.88 -78.55
CA ARG A 10 -31.31 -114.27 -78.10
C ARG A 10 -31.99 -115.29 -79.00
N THR A 11 -33.12 -114.94 -79.63
CA THR A 11 -33.78 -115.80 -80.64
C THR A 11 -32.87 -116.03 -81.84
N ARG A 12 -32.23 -114.97 -82.36
CA ARG A 12 -31.23 -115.09 -83.44
C ARG A 12 -29.99 -115.87 -83.00
N GLU A 13 -29.44 -115.56 -81.84
CA GLU A 13 -28.26 -116.25 -81.28
C GLU A 13 -28.51 -117.75 -81.08
N ALA A 14 -29.65 -118.13 -80.49
CA ALA A 14 -30.05 -119.53 -80.31
C ALA A 14 -30.30 -120.24 -81.65
N ALA A 15 -30.92 -119.58 -82.64
CA ALA A 15 -31.10 -120.15 -83.97
C ALA A 15 -29.74 -120.40 -84.67
N VAL A 16 -28.79 -119.48 -84.56
CA VAL A 16 -27.42 -119.64 -85.07
C VAL A 16 -26.68 -120.78 -84.37
N GLN A 17 -26.76 -120.87 -83.04
CA GLN A 17 -26.15 -121.97 -82.27
C GLN A 17 -26.77 -123.33 -82.62
N LEU A 18 -28.08 -123.40 -82.87
CA LEU A 18 -28.75 -124.63 -83.31
C LEU A 18 -28.31 -125.08 -84.71
N VAL A 19 -28.02 -124.16 -85.63
CA VAL A 19 -27.40 -124.49 -86.94
C VAL A 19 -25.95 -124.93 -86.77
N ALA A 20 -25.17 -124.25 -85.93
CA ALA A 20 -23.79 -124.64 -85.63
C ALA A 20 -23.70 -126.04 -84.99
N GLY A 21 -24.72 -126.43 -84.21
CA GLY A 21 -24.93 -127.78 -83.69
C GLY A 21 -25.43 -128.81 -84.72
N GLY A 22 -25.45 -128.48 -86.02
CA GLY A 22 -25.73 -129.40 -87.12
C GLY A 22 -27.19 -129.51 -87.58
N LYS A 23 -28.14 -128.74 -86.99
CA LYS A 23 -29.53 -128.74 -87.45
C LYS A 23 -29.72 -127.89 -88.70
N ARG A 24 -30.58 -128.31 -89.62
CA ARG A 24 -30.90 -127.55 -90.83
C ARG A 24 -31.87 -126.39 -90.51
N PRO A 25 -31.81 -125.24 -91.20
CA PRO A 25 -32.69 -124.09 -90.90
C PRO A 25 -34.19 -124.40 -90.94
N HIS A 26 -34.65 -125.37 -91.74
CA HIS A 26 -36.05 -125.79 -91.77
C HIS A 26 -36.46 -126.64 -90.54
N GLU A 27 -35.51 -127.36 -89.91
CA GLU A 27 -35.73 -128.21 -88.74
C GLU A 27 -35.83 -127.41 -87.43
N ILE A 28 -35.38 -126.15 -87.42
CA ILE A 28 -35.47 -125.27 -86.25
C ILE A 28 -36.92 -124.80 -86.09
N THR A 29 -37.60 -125.28 -85.05
CA THR A 29 -38.97 -124.91 -84.69
C THR A 29 -39.00 -123.90 -83.55
N VAL A 30 -40.15 -123.23 -83.38
CA VAL A 30 -40.39 -122.29 -82.27
C VAL A 30 -40.16 -122.95 -80.92
N ASP A 31 -40.60 -124.21 -80.73
CA ASP A 31 -40.41 -124.93 -79.45
C ASP A 31 -38.95 -125.34 -79.21
N LEU A 32 -38.14 -125.60 -80.25
CA LEU A 32 -36.70 -125.84 -80.09
C LEU A 32 -35.97 -124.56 -79.64
N VAL A 33 -36.32 -123.41 -80.19
CA VAL A 33 -35.78 -122.11 -79.75
C VAL A 33 -36.28 -121.77 -78.35
N TYR A 34 -37.58 -121.98 -78.07
CA TYR A 34 -38.17 -121.76 -76.76
C TYR A 34 -37.53 -122.65 -75.68
N ALA A 35 -37.17 -123.90 -76.00
CA ALA A 35 -36.45 -124.79 -75.09
C ALA A 35 -35.02 -124.30 -74.79
N ALA A 36 -34.37 -123.63 -75.75
CA ALA A 36 -33.02 -123.08 -75.60
C ALA A 36 -32.98 -121.76 -74.81
N ILE A 37 -33.92 -120.83 -75.06
CA ILE A 37 -33.92 -119.51 -74.41
C ILE A 37 -34.86 -119.39 -73.20
N GLN A 38 -35.86 -120.26 -73.10
CA GLN A 38 -36.87 -120.37 -72.02
C GLN A 38 -37.55 -119.05 -71.61
N GLN A 39 -37.56 -118.07 -72.51
CA GLN A 39 -37.94 -116.68 -72.26
C GLN A 39 -38.59 -116.08 -73.52
N GLY A 40 -39.61 -115.23 -73.33
CA GLY A 40 -40.29 -114.53 -74.43
C GLY A 40 -41.64 -115.15 -74.82
N SER A 41 -42.37 -114.48 -75.72
CA SER A 41 -43.59 -115.04 -76.30
C SER A 41 -43.26 -115.93 -77.51
N ARG A 42 -43.96 -117.07 -77.63
CA ARG A 42 -43.90 -117.93 -78.81
C ARG A 42 -44.20 -117.17 -80.12
N THR A 43 -45.07 -116.15 -80.09
CA THR A 43 -45.34 -115.31 -81.27
C THR A 43 -44.12 -114.50 -81.69
N THR A 44 -43.50 -113.77 -80.75
CA THR A 44 -42.29 -112.98 -81.02
C THR A 44 -41.12 -113.84 -81.49
N ILE A 45 -40.97 -115.05 -80.93
CA ILE A 45 -39.96 -116.02 -81.36
C ILE A 45 -40.26 -116.52 -82.79
N ASN A 46 -41.53 -116.81 -83.12
CA ASN A 46 -41.92 -117.24 -84.45
C ASN A 46 -41.67 -116.16 -85.51
N ASP A 47 -42.05 -114.91 -85.23
CA ASP A 47 -41.87 -113.79 -86.16
C ASP A 47 -40.39 -113.51 -86.43
N GLU A 48 -39.55 -113.47 -85.38
CA GLU A 48 -38.11 -113.26 -85.49
C GLU A 48 -37.40 -114.46 -86.13
N LEU A 49 -37.80 -115.69 -85.81
CA LEU A 49 -37.27 -116.90 -86.44
C LEU A 49 -37.63 -116.96 -87.92
N LYS A 50 -38.83 -116.50 -88.31
CA LYS A 50 -39.21 -116.39 -89.73
C LYS A 50 -38.34 -115.36 -90.45
N GLN A 51 -38.17 -114.16 -89.88
CA GLN A 51 -37.29 -113.14 -90.46
C GLN A 51 -35.84 -113.65 -90.59
N TRP A 52 -35.30 -114.28 -89.55
CA TRP A 52 -33.97 -114.89 -89.59
C TRP A 52 -33.85 -116.00 -90.65
N LYS A 53 -34.88 -116.85 -90.84
CA LYS A 53 -34.90 -117.85 -91.93
C LYS A 53 -34.98 -117.21 -93.31
N ASP A 54 -35.75 -116.14 -93.48
CA ASP A 54 -35.89 -115.42 -94.75
C ASP A 54 -34.57 -114.67 -95.10
N GLU A 55 -33.94 -114.03 -94.11
CA GLU A 55 -32.60 -113.44 -94.21
C GLU A 55 -31.55 -114.51 -94.55
N ARG A 56 -31.58 -115.66 -93.86
CA ARG A 56 -30.64 -116.76 -94.10
C ARG A 56 -30.81 -117.38 -95.49
N THR A 57 -32.05 -117.57 -95.95
CA THR A 57 -32.34 -118.09 -97.29
C THR A 57 -31.83 -117.14 -98.38
N LYS A 58 -31.94 -115.82 -98.18
CA LYS A 58 -31.36 -114.82 -99.09
C LYS A 58 -29.83 -114.85 -99.07
N ALA A 59 -29.21 -114.97 -97.90
CA ALA A 59 -27.75 -115.07 -97.76
C ALA A 59 -27.18 -116.36 -98.36
N ASP A 60 -27.86 -117.50 -98.15
CA ASP A 60 -27.48 -118.79 -98.72
C ASP A 60 -27.68 -118.81 -100.25
N ALA A 61 -28.72 -118.15 -100.79
CA ALA A 61 -28.89 -117.97 -102.24
C ALA A 61 -27.78 -117.10 -102.86
N LEU A 62 -27.47 -115.95 -102.26
CA LEU A 62 -26.34 -115.09 -102.66
C LEU A 62 -24.98 -115.82 -102.58
N GLY A 63 -24.83 -116.77 -101.67
CA GLY A 63 -23.65 -117.63 -101.55
C GLY A 63 -23.63 -118.81 -102.53
N ALA A 64 -24.78 -119.27 -103.02
CA ALA A 64 -24.89 -120.41 -103.93
C ALA A 64 -24.63 -120.02 -105.40
N ASP A 65 -25.02 -118.80 -105.80
CA ASP A 65 -24.84 -118.28 -107.16
C ASP A 65 -23.41 -117.76 -107.41
N LEU A 66 -22.57 -117.65 -106.38
CA LEU A 66 -21.22 -117.10 -106.48
C LEU A 66 -20.16 -118.22 -106.58
N PRO A 67 -19.33 -118.27 -107.64
CA PRO A 67 -18.22 -119.21 -107.73
C PRO A 67 -17.30 -119.12 -106.50
N ALA A 68 -16.90 -120.26 -105.94
CA ALA A 68 -16.14 -120.33 -104.69
C ALA A 68 -14.91 -119.40 -104.67
N ALA A 69 -14.15 -119.34 -105.76
CA ALA A 69 -12.99 -118.46 -105.89
C ALA A 69 -13.33 -116.95 -105.77
N ILE A 70 -14.52 -116.52 -106.22
CA ILE A 70 -14.99 -115.14 -106.09
C ILE A 70 -15.49 -114.88 -104.66
N ALA A 71 -16.20 -115.85 -104.06
CA ALA A 71 -16.63 -115.77 -102.67
C ALA A 71 -15.45 -115.67 -101.70
N ASP A 72 -14.40 -116.47 -101.93
CA ASP A 72 -13.17 -116.42 -101.14
C ASP A 72 -12.40 -115.12 -101.37
N ALA A 73 -12.25 -114.66 -102.62
CA ALA A 73 -11.63 -113.36 -102.91
C ALA A 73 -12.36 -112.17 -102.26
N MET A 74 -13.70 -112.18 -102.25
CA MET A 74 -14.50 -111.16 -101.55
C MET A 74 -14.35 -111.24 -100.02
N ARG A 75 -14.24 -112.45 -99.45
CA ARG A 75 -13.96 -112.62 -98.01
C ARG A 75 -12.57 -112.12 -97.66
N THR A 76 -11.54 -112.44 -98.45
CA THR A 76 -10.18 -111.95 -98.25
C THR A 76 -10.13 -110.42 -98.35
N LEU A 77 -10.76 -109.83 -99.38
CA LEU A 77 -10.82 -108.37 -99.53
C LEU A 77 -11.54 -107.70 -98.35
N TRP A 78 -12.64 -108.29 -97.87
CA TRP A 78 -13.35 -107.79 -96.68
C TRP A 78 -12.50 -107.87 -95.42
N VAL A 79 -11.84 -109.01 -95.17
CA VAL A 79 -10.93 -109.19 -94.03
C VAL A 79 -9.81 -108.15 -94.08
N THR A 80 -9.12 -107.99 -95.22
CA THR A 80 -8.05 -106.98 -95.37
C THR A 80 -8.57 -105.55 -95.22
N ALA A 81 -9.79 -105.24 -95.71
CA ALA A 81 -10.39 -103.92 -95.53
C ALA A 81 -10.74 -103.63 -94.06
N VAL A 82 -11.21 -104.64 -93.31
CA VAL A 82 -11.44 -104.54 -91.85
C VAL A 82 -10.12 -104.38 -91.10
N GLU A 83 -9.10 -105.21 -91.39
CA GLU A 83 -7.77 -105.11 -90.77
C GLU A 83 -7.14 -103.72 -90.98
N GLN A 84 -7.15 -103.22 -92.22
CA GLN A 84 -6.66 -101.86 -92.54
C GLN A 84 -7.49 -100.77 -91.85
N GLY A 85 -8.82 -100.95 -91.79
CA GLY A 85 -9.72 -100.04 -91.09
C GLY A 85 -9.48 -99.99 -89.58
N GLU A 86 -9.25 -101.15 -88.95
CA GLU A 86 -8.92 -101.26 -87.52
C GLU A 86 -7.58 -100.61 -87.19
N VAL A 87 -6.55 -100.78 -88.04
CA VAL A 87 -5.25 -100.09 -87.88
C VAL A 87 -5.43 -98.57 -87.94
N VAL A 88 -6.05 -98.04 -89.00
CA VAL A 88 -6.26 -96.60 -89.15
C VAL A 88 -7.14 -96.02 -88.04
N PHE A 89 -8.18 -96.76 -87.60
CA PHE A 89 -9.01 -96.34 -86.47
C PHE A 89 -8.23 -96.33 -85.15
N ALA A 90 -7.39 -97.33 -84.89
CA ALA A 90 -6.55 -97.38 -83.70
C ALA A 90 -5.52 -96.24 -83.67
N GLU A 91 -4.89 -95.93 -84.81
CA GLU A 91 -3.97 -94.80 -84.97
C GLU A 91 -4.68 -93.47 -84.72
N GLN A 92 -5.81 -93.21 -85.38
CA GLN A 92 -6.58 -91.97 -85.21
C GLN A 92 -7.11 -91.82 -83.77
N ARG A 93 -7.56 -92.91 -83.15
CA ARG A 93 -7.99 -92.90 -81.74
C ARG A 93 -6.82 -92.57 -80.82
N GLY A 94 -5.66 -93.19 -80.98
CA GLY A 94 -4.47 -92.88 -80.17
C GLY A 94 -3.98 -91.45 -80.36
N ALA A 95 -4.03 -90.91 -81.58
CA ALA A 95 -3.73 -89.51 -81.87
C ALA A 95 -4.72 -88.54 -81.19
N LEU A 96 -6.01 -88.88 -81.16
CA LEU A 96 -7.03 -88.08 -80.45
C LEU A 96 -6.90 -88.18 -78.92
N GLU A 97 -6.63 -89.38 -78.37
CA GLU A 97 -6.42 -89.58 -76.93
C GLU A 97 -5.18 -88.81 -76.43
N THR A 98 -4.09 -88.82 -77.19
CA THR A 98 -2.87 -88.06 -76.86
C THR A 98 -3.07 -86.55 -77.03
N ALA A 99 -3.77 -86.09 -78.07
CA ALA A 99 -4.11 -84.68 -78.24
C ALA A 99 -5.05 -84.16 -77.14
N LEU A 100 -6.03 -84.97 -76.71
CA LEU A 100 -6.92 -84.65 -75.60
C LEU A 100 -6.14 -84.53 -74.28
N ALA A 101 -5.32 -85.53 -73.94
CA ALA A 101 -4.51 -85.50 -72.72
C ALA A 101 -3.57 -84.28 -72.67
N HIS A 102 -2.99 -83.90 -73.82
CA HIS A 102 -2.17 -82.69 -73.93
C HIS A 102 -3.00 -81.40 -73.75
N ALA A 103 -4.20 -81.32 -74.34
CA ALA A 103 -5.10 -80.18 -74.18
C ALA A 103 -5.61 -80.03 -72.73
N GLU A 104 -5.94 -81.14 -72.07
CA GLU A 104 -6.32 -81.18 -70.66
C GLU A 104 -5.16 -80.72 -69.76
N GLN A 105 -3.93 -81.18 -70.03
CA GLN A 105 -2.74 -80.73 -69.31
C GLN A 105 -2.48 -79.23 -69.50
N GLN A 106 -2.61 -78.71 -70.73
CA GLN A 106 -2.50 -77.28 -71.01
C GLN A 106 -3.59 -76.47 -70.28
N GLN A 107 -4.84 -76.93 -70.29
CA GLN A 107 -5.93 -76.28 -69.56
C GLN A 107 -5.69 -76.28 -68.05
N ALA A 108 -5.16 -77.38 -67.48
CA ALA A 108 -4.78 -77.45 -66.08
C ALA A 108 -3.69 -76.42 -65.74
N THR A 109 -2.63 -76.33 -66.54
CA THR A 109 -1.56 -75.33 -66.36
C THR A 109 -2.08 -73.90 -66.45
N ILE A 110 -2.85 -73.56 -67.50
CA ILE A 110 -3.41 -72.21 -67.71
C ILE A 110 -4.37 -71.82 -66.57
N SER A 111 -5.18 -72.76 -66.07
CA SER A 111 -6.09 -72.50 -64.95
C SER A 111 -5.35 -72.29 -63.63
N GLN A 112 -4.28 -73.05 -63.37
CA GLN A 112 -3.40 -72.83 -62.22
C GLN A 112 -2.67 -71.48 -62.29
N GLU A 113 -2.13 -71.11 -63.46
CA GLU A 113 -1.49 -69.81 -63.70
C GLU A 113 -2.48 -68.66 -63.47
N ARG A 114 -3.68 -68.74 -64.09
CA ARG A 114 -4.77 -67.77 -63.89
C ARG A 114 -5.10 -67.60 -62.40
N ASP A 115 -5.24 -68.69 -61.67
CA ASP A 115 -5.64 -68.63 -60.26
C ASP A 115 -4.52 -68.05 -59.38
N SER A 116 -3.25 -68.28 -59.73
CA SER A 116 -2.10 -67.62 -59.08
C SER A 116 -2.05 -66.10 -59.35
N VAL A 117 -2.37 -65.67 -60.57
CA VAL A 117 -2.43 -64.26 -60.96
C VAL A 117 -3.63 -63.56 -60.31
N LEU A 118 -4.77 -64.23 -60.19
CA LEU A 118 -5.93 -63.71 -59.47
C LEU A 118 -5.67 -63.61 -57.96
N ALA A 119 -4.95 -64.57 -57.36
CA ALA A 119 -4.57 -64.51 -55.96
C ALA A 119 -3.60 -63.34 -55.66
N THR A 120 -2.56 -63.17 -56.48
CA THR A 120 -1.60 -62.06 -56.33
C THR A 120 -2.24 -60.70 -56.59
N SER A 121 -3.13 -60.58 -57.59
CA SER A 121 -3.90 -59.36 -57.87
C SER A 121 -4.80 -58.96 -56.69
N ARG A 122 -5.47 -59.93 -56.04
CA ARG A 122 -6.26 -59.67 -54.82
C ARG A 122 -5.39 -59.20 -53.67
N ALA A 123 -4.29 -59.90 -53.38
CA ALA A 123 -3.36 -59.52 -52.31
C ALA A 123 -2.79 -58.10 -52.49
N LEU A 124 -2.39 -57.74 -53.72
CA LEU A 124 -1.91 -56.38 -54.04
C LEU A 124 -3.03 -55.32 -53.90
N THR A 125 -4.28 -55.68 -54.20
CA THR A 125 -5.43 -54.77 -54.03
C THR A 125 -5.70 -54.52 -52.54
N GLU A 126 -5.72 -55.58 -51.73
CA GLU A 126 -5.85 -55.51 -50.27
C GLU A 126 -4.71 -54.70 -49.63
N GLU A 127 -3.46 -54.89 -50.07
CA GLU A 127 -2.31 -54.10 -49.63
C GLU A 127 -2.45 -52.62 -50.02
N CYS A 128 -2.88 -52.32 -51.25
CA CYS A 128 -3.14 -50.96 -51.69
C CYS A 128 -4.25 -50.28 -50.88
N GLU A 129 -5.30 -51.01 -50.50
CA GLU A 129 -6.37 -50.48 -49.63
C GLU A 129 -5.89 -50.24 -48.21
N ALA A 130 -5.10 -51.17 -47.63
CA ALA A 130 -4.49 -51.00 -46.32
C ALA A 130 -3.55 -49.78 -46.27
N LEU A 131 -2.69 -49.61 -47.29
CA LEU A 131 -1.80 -48.44 -47.41
C LEU A 131 -2.59 -47.14 -47.59
N ARG A 132 -3.69 -47.13 -48.36
CA ARG A 132 -4.57 -45.95 -48.48
C ARG A 132 -5.21 -45.58 -47.14
N GLN A 133 -5.65 -46.56 -46.36
CA GLN A 133 -6.19 -46.34 -45.00
C GLN A 133 -5.10 -45.77 -44.06
N GLN A 134 -3.88 -46.31 -44.09
CA GLN A 134 -2.74 -45.80 -43.31
C GLN A 134 -2.35 -44.36 -43.69
N ILE A 135 -2.35 -44.03 -44.99
CA ILE A 135 -2.11 -42.66 -45.46
C ILE A 135 -3.22 -41.73 -44.93
N GLY A 136 -4.49 -42.15 -44.98
CA GLY A 136 -5.61 -41.39 -44.45
C GLY A 136 -5.51 -41.12 -42.94
N THR A 137 -5.14 -42.13 -42.14
CA THR A 137 -4.97 -41.96 -40.68
C THR A 137 -3.78 -41.07 -40.34
N LEU A 138 -2.64 -41.22 -41.03
CA LEU A 138 -1.48 -40.35 -40.87
C LEU A 138 -1.79 -38.89 -41.27
N GLN A 139 -2.53 -38.67 -42.37
CA GLN A 139 -2.97 -37.34 -42.77
C GLN A 139 -3.90 -36.70 -41.72
N ALA A 140 -4.83 -37.46 -41.15
CA ALA A 140 -5.70 -36.98 -40.08
C ALA A 140 -4.92 -36.63 -38.80
N GLN A 141 -3.93 -37.45 -38.41
CA GLN A 141 -3.03 -37.17 -37.29
C GLN A 141 -2.22 -35.90 -37.52
N VAL A 142 -1.58 -35.75 -38.70
CA VAL A 142 -0.82 -34.54 -39.05
C VAL A 142 -1.71 -33.29 -39.05
N ALA A 143 -2.94 -33.38 -39.57
CA ALA A 143 -3.89 -32.26 -39.53
C ALA A 143 -4.26 -31.87 -38.08
N SER A 144 -4.47 -32.86 -37.20
CA SER A 144 -4.74 -32.65 -35.77
C SER A 144 -3.54 -32.01 -35.05
N GLU A 145 -2.31 -32.46 -35.30
CA GLU A 145 -1.10 -31.89 -34.71
C GLU A 145 -0.78 -30.48 -35.23
N VAL A 146 -1.07 -30.19 -36.51
CA VAL A 146 -0.98 -28.83 -37.04
C VAL A 146 -2.01 -27.92 -36.39
N ALA A 147 -3.24 -28.41 -36.16
CA ALA A 147 -4.27 -27.65 -35.46
C ALA A 147 -3.91 -27.39 -33.98
N SER A 148 -3.45 -28.40 -33.24
CA SER A 148 -3.03 -28.27 -31.83
C SER A 148 -1.86 -27.31 -31.68
N LYS A 149 -0.84 -27.40 -32.56
CA LYS A 149 0.31 -26.50 -32.60
C LYS A 149 -0.10 -25.06 -32.93
N ASN A 150 -1.02 -24.87 -33.88
CA ASN A 150 -1.52 -23.54 -34.23
C ASN A 150 -2.31 -22.91 -33.08
N GLN A 151 -3.12 -23.69 -32.34
CA GLN A 151 -3.80 -23.24 -31.14
C GLN A 151 -2.80 -22.83 -30.05
N ALA A 152 -1.82 -23.68 -29.74
CA ALA A 152 -0.79 -23.39 -28.75
C ALA A 152 0.05 -22.14 -29.10
N LEU A 153 0.29 -21.87 -30.39
CA LEU A 153 0.94 -20.64 -30.86
C LEU A 153 0.04 -19.40 -30.71
N GLN A 154 -1.28 -19.53 -30.87
CA GLN A 154 -2.23 -18.44 -30.61
C GLN A 154 -2.30 -18.14 -29.11
N ASP A 155 -2.43 -19.17 -28.27
CA ASP A 155 -2.47 -19.05 -26.81
C ASP A 155 -1.16 -18.44 -26.27
N GLY A 156 -0.01 -18.87 -26.79
CA GLY A 156 1.30 -18.29 -26.47
C GLY A 156 1.41 -16.81 -26.82
N ARG A 157 0.90 -16.39 -27.99
CA ARG A 157 0.83 -14.96 -28.38
C ARG A 157 -0.11 -14.17 -27.47
N ALA A 158 -1.26 -14.73 -27.10
CA ALA A 158 -2.21 -14.08 -26.20
C ALA A 158 -1.63 -13.92 -24.78
N LEU A 159 -0.88 -14.92 -24.28
CA LEU A 159 -0.14 -14.84 -23.02
C LEU A 159 0.98 -13.79 -23.09
N GLN A 160 1.73 -13.72 -24.19
CA GLN A 160 2.76 -12.70 -24.40
C GLN A 160 2.16 -11.28 -24.38
N GLN A 161 1.02 -11.07 -25.05
CA GLN A 161 0.31 -9.79 -25.03
C GLN A 161 -0.17 -9.42 -23.62
N LYS A 162 -0.73 -10.37 -22.86
CA LYS A 162 -1.13 -10.16 -21.46
C LYS A 162 0.06 -9.81 -20.57
N LEU A 163 1.21 -10.44 -20.77
CA LEU A 163 2.43 -10.17 -20.01
C LEU A 163 2.93 -8.74 -20.29
N ILE A 164 2.96 -8.31 -21.56
CA ILE A 164 3.34 -6.94 -21.94
C ILE A 164 2.36 -5.92 -21.34
N ALA A 165 1.05 -6.19 -21.38
CA ALA A 165 0.04 -5.33 -20.78
C ALA A 165 0.23 -5.19 -19.26
N LEU A 166 0.47 -6.30 -18.54
CA LEU A 166 0.74 -6.30 -17.10
C LEU A 166 2.05 -5.59 -16.75
N GLN A 167 3.08 -5.70 -17.60
CA GLN A 167 4.33 -4.96 -17.43
C GLN A 167 4.12 -3.45 -17.60
N ALA A 168 3.30 -3.02 -18.58
CA ALA A 168 2.95 -1.62 -18.75
C ALA A 168 2.12 -1.10 -17.57
N GLU A 169 1.12 -1.86 -17.11
CA GLU A 169 0.30 -1.50 -15.94
C GLU A 169 1.13 -1.39 -14.66
N THR A 170 2.01 -2.35 -14.38
CA THR A 170 2.87 -2.31 -13.18
C THR A 170 3.91 -1.18 -13.26
N ALA A 171 4.45 -0.86 -14.44
CA ALA A 171 5.30 0.32 -14.63
C ALA A 171 4.53 1.63 -14.36
N GLU A 172 3.31 1.76 -14.87
CA GLU A 172 2.45 2.93 -14.63
C GLU A 172 2.08 3.05 -13.13
N GLN A 173 1.77 1.94 -12.46
CA GLN A 173 1.53 1.92 -11.01
C GLN A 173 2.77 2.37 -10.22
N ILE A 174 3.97 1.93 -10.61
CA ILE A 174 5.24 2.34 -9.98
C ILE A 174 5.48 3.84 -10.17
N GLU A 175 5.27 4.40 -11.35
CA GLU A 175 5.44 5.85 -11.58
C GLU A 175 4.41 6.66 -10.79
N ARG A 176 3.13 6.28 -10.76
CA ARG A 176 2.12 6.95 -9.90
C ARG A 176 2.49 6.91 -8.42
N ILE A 177 3.08 5.81 -7.95
CA ILE A 177 3.60 5.70 -6.56
C ILE A 177 4.80 6.63 -6.35
N ARG A 178 5.71 6.75 -7.33
CA ARG A 178 6.85 7.67 -7.28
C ARG A 178 6.42 9.13 -7.29
N GLU A 179 5.48 9.51 -8.14
CA GLU A 179 4.92 10.86 -8.21
C GLU A 179 4.25 11.26 -6.88
N THR A 180 3.42 10.37 -6.32
CA THR A 180 2.75 10.63 -5.04
C THR A 180 3.73 10.68 -3.86
N GLN A 181 4.75 9.82 -3.82
CA GLN A 181 5.82 9.89 -2.82
C GLN A 181 6.69 11.14 -2.99
N GLY A 182 6.97 11.56 -4.22
CA GLY A 182 7.70 12.79 -4.55
C GLY A 182 6.95 14.03 -4.05
N ALA A 183 5.67 14.16 -4.39
CA ALA A 183 4.82 15.25 -3.93
C ALA A 183 4.72 15.30 -2.39
N GLN A 184 4.57 14.15 -1.72
CA GLN A 184 4.61 14.08 -0.25
C GLN A 184 5.96 14.51 0.32
N ALA A 185 7.07 14.10 -0.28
CA ALA A 185 8.41 14.50 0.16
C ALA A 185 8.66 16.01 -0.01
N GLU A 186 8.18 16.60 -1.11
CA GLU A 186 8.21 18.05 -1.35
C GLU A 186 7.34 18.80 -0.33
N GLU A 187 6.12 18.31 -0.04
CA GLU A 187 5.23 18.89 0.98
C GLU A 187 5.87 18.85 2.38
N PHE A 188 6.47 17.72 2.77
CA PHE A 188 7.19 17.61 4.04
C PHE A 188 8.41 18.54 4.10
N GLN A 189 9.18 18.68 3.02
CA GLN A 189 10.31 19.61 2.97
C GLN A 189 9.85 21.07 3.06
N ALA A 190 8.78 21.44 2.36
CA ALA A 190 8.19 22.78 2.44
C ALA A 190 7.65 23.09 3.84
N ALA A 191 7.00 22.10 4.50
CA ALA A 191 6.52 22.24 5.87
C ALA A 191 7.68 22.41 6.87
N ILE A 192 8.78 21.66 6.73
CA ILE A 192 9.99 21.82 7.55
C ILE A 192 10.60 23.21 7.33
N ALA A 193 10.79 23.64 6.08
CA ALA A 193 11.35 24.96 5.77
C ALA A 193 10.48 26.12 6.31
N SER A 194 9.16 26.01 6.20
CA SER A 194 8.20 26.97 6.77
C SER A 194 8.26 27.02 8.30
N ARG A 195 8.38 25.86 8.95
CA ARG A 195 8.52 25.77 10.40
C ARG A 195 9.86 26.34 10.88
N ASP A 196 10.95 26.03 10.19
CA ASP A 196 12.29 26.45 10.59
C ASP A 196 12.50 27.96 10.36
N THR A 197 11.91 28.54 9.30
CA THR A 197 11.85 30.01 9.12
C THR A 197 10.98 30.70 10.16
N ALA A 198 9.84 30.11 10.55
CA ALA A 198 9.03 30.62 11.67
C ALA A 198 9.80 30.59 13.01
N PHE A 199 10.52 29.49 13.32
CA PHE A 199 11.37 29.41 14.51
C PHE A 199 12.52 30.42 14.49
N GLN A 200 13.14 30.68 13.34
CA GLN A 200 14.16 31.74 13.22
C GLN A 200 13.56 33.12 13.55
N ALA A 201 12.40 33.46 12.96
CA ALA A 201 11.72 34.72 13.23
C ALA A 201 11.28 34.86 14.71
N GLU A 202 10.82 33.79 15.36
CA GLU A 202 10.53 33.81 16.80
C GLU A 202 11.78 34.01 17.66
N ARG A 203 12.89 33.33 17.31
CA ARG A 203 14.17 33.45 18.01
C ARG A 203 14.76 34.84 17.88
N ASP A 204 14.73 35.42 16.69
CA ASP A 204 15.29 36.75 16.44
C ASP A 204 14.42 37.82 17.15
N LYS A 205 13.10 37.68 17.14
CA LYS A 205 12.18 38.51 17.96
C LYS A 205 12.38 38.34 19.48
N ALA A 206 12.80 37.15 19.94
CA ALA A 206 13.17 36.93 21.34
C ALA A 206 14.51 37.62 21.67
N ASN A 207 15.49 37.59 20.76
CA ASN A 207 16.75 38.32 20.88
C ASN A 207 16.52 39.83 20.92
N GLU A 208 15.72 40.40 20.01
CA GLU A 208 15.35 41.84 20.01
C GLU A 208 14.74 42.26 21.37
N ARG A 209 13.82 41.46 21.91
CA ARG A 209 13.21 41.70 23.23
C ARG A 209 14.25 41.68 24.36
N LEU A 210 15.21 40.77 24.29
CA LEU A 210 16.29 40.63 25.27
C LEU A 210 17.28 41.80 25.17
N GLU A 211 17.66 42.23 23.96
CA GLU A 211 18.49 43.42 23.72
C GLU A 211 17.82 44.69 24.22
N VAL A 212 16.52 44.88 23.93
CA VAL A 212 15.74 46.02 24.45
C VAL A 212 15.63 45.98 25.97
N ALA A 213 15.45 44.80 26.58
CA ALA A 213 15.43 44.65 28.03
C ALA A 213 16.80 44.96 28.67
N GLN A 214 17.90 44.49 28.07
CA GLN A 214 19.27 44.80 28.50
C GLN A 214 19.56 46.31 28.38
N ALA A 215 19.18 46.94 27.28
CA ALA A 215 19.34 48.38 27.07
C ALA A 215 18.57 49.20 28.13
N ARG A 216 17.33 48.82 28.44
CA ARG A 216 16.54 49.43 29.53
C ARG A 216 17.19 49.22 30.89
N MET A 217 17.66 48.01 31.20
CA MET A 217 18.36 47.72 32.45
C MET A 217 19.63 48.57 32.61
N LEU A 218 20.40 48.77 31.55
CA LEU A 218 21.57 49.67 31.57
C LEU A 218 21.15 51.13 31.80
N GLN A 219 20.10 51.60 31.14
CA GLN A 219 19.53 52.94 31.37
C GLN A 219 19.04 53.14 32.81
N GLU A 220 18.38 52.14 33.40
CA GLU A 220 17.93 52.16 34.79
C GLU A 220 19.12 52.17 35.77
N ILE A 221 20.18 51.40 35.49
CA ILE A 221 21.43 51.40 36.28
C ILE A 221 22.10 52.77 36.22
N ASP A 222 22.20 53.39 35.04
CA ASP A 222 22.84 54.71 34.92
C ASP A 222 21.96 55.83 35.52
N ALA A 223 20.63 55.75 35.38
CA ALA A 223 19.70 56.65 36.07
C ALA A 223 19.80 56.50 37.61
N ALA A 224 19.94 55.27 38.12
CA ALA A 224 20.16 55.00 39.53
C ALA A 224 21.52 55.55 40.02
N ARG A 225 22.59 55.41 39.23
CA ARG A 225 23.92 56.01 39.50
C ARG A 225 23.87 57.53 39.51
N GLU A 226 23.16 58.16 38.57
CA GLU A 226 22.94 59.61 38.59
C GLU A 226 22.11 60.05 39.81
N GLY A 227 21.06 59.31 40.15
CA GLY A 227 20.25 59.53 41.34
C GLY A 227 21.09 59.46 42.61
N GLN A 228 21.96 58.45 42.72
CA GLN A 228 22.93 58.31 43.82
C GLN A 228 23.88 59.50 43.87
N ARG A 229 24.53 59.89 42.76
CA ARG A 229 25.43 61.06 42.71
C ARG A 229 24.72 62.36 43.11
N ARG A 230 23.45 62.53 42.69
CA ARG A 230 22.62 63.69 43.09
C ARG A 230 22.33 63.67 44.59
N ALA A 231 21.99 62.51 45.15
CA ALA A 231 21.76 62.34 46.59
C ALA A 231 23.05 62.58 47.41
N GLU A 232 24.19 62.04 46.97
CA GLU A 232 25.51 62.29 47.56
C GLU A 232 25.86 63.79 47.52
N SER A 233 25.60 64.49 46.41
CA SER A 233 25.80 65.94 46.29
C SER A 233 24.84 66.76 47.18
N GLN A 234 23.62 66.29 47.41
CA GLN A 234 22.70 66.91 48.37
C GLN A 234 23.13 66.66 49.81
N LEU A 235 23.62 65.46 50.14
CA LEU A 235 24.15 65.11 51.46
C LEU A 235 25.42 65.90 51.79
N THR A 236 26.35 66.11 50.84
CA THR A 236 27.52 66.96 51.06
C THR A 236 27.11 68.42 51.30
N LYS A 237 26.23 69.00 50.48
CA LYS A 237 25.68 70.35 50.70
C LYS A 237 24.93 70.48 52.03
N ALA A 238 24.23 69.44 52.47
CA ALA A 238 23.56 69.42 53.78
C ALA A 238 24.56 69.38 54.93
N ARG A 239 25.67 68.62 54.80
CA ARG A 239 26.78 68.62 55.75
C ARG A 239 27.48 69.98 55.81
N GLU A 240 27.82 70.58 54.67
CA GLU A 240 28.40 71.94 54.58
C GLU A 240 27.50 72.98 55.29
N ARG A 241 26.18 72.93 55.06
CA ARG A 241 25.22 73.81 55.77
C ARG A 241 25.18 73.54 57.27
N LEU A 242 25.25 72.28 57.69
CA LEU A 242 25.27 71.90 59.10
C LEU A 242 26.57 72.36 59.78
N GLU A 243 27.72 72.26 59.11
CA GLU A 243 29.00 72.79 59.55
C GLU A 243 28.97 74.33 59.65
N GLN A 244 28.40 75.03 58.65
CA GLN A 244 28.16 76.47 58.71
C GLN A 244 27.24 76.88 59.87
N GLN A 245 26.18 76.11 60.13
CA GLN A 245 25.29 76.32 61.29
C GLN A 245 26.01 76.05 62.62
N GLN A 246 26.87 75.03 62.69
CA GLN A 246 27.68 74.76 63.88
C GLN A 246 28.71 75.87 64.11
N ALA A 247 29.33 76.40 63.06
CA ALA A 247 30.23 77.55 63.13
C ALA A 247 29.52 78.82 63.61
N SER A 248 28.36 79.16 63.04
CA SER A 248 27.59 80.33 63.49
C SER A 248 27.04 80.17 64.91
N LEU A 249 26.68 78.95 65.33
CA LEU A 249 26.36 78.66 66.74
C LEU A 249 27.58 78.77 67.66
N ALA A 250 28.80 78.49 67.18
CA ALA A 250 30.02 78.70 67.94
C ALA A 250 30.35 80.20 68.08
N GLU A 251 30.19 80.98 67.02
CA GLU A 251 30.31 82.46 67.05
C GLU A 251 29.29 83.08 68.00
N LEU A 252 28.00 82.71 67.88
CA LEU A 252 26.95 83.18 68.79
C LEU A 252 27.22 82.80 70.26
N ARG A 253 27.85 81.64 70.53
CA ARG A 253 28.29 81.26 71.88
C ARG A 253 29.46 82.11 72.38
N LEU A 254 30.41 82.46 71.51
CA LEU A 254 31.51 83.38 71.85
C LEU A 254 30.98 84.78 72.14
N ASP A 255 30.01 85.26 71.37
CA ASP A 255 29.42 86.60 71.54
C ASP A 255 28.46 86.68 72.73
N ALA A 256 27.64 85.66 72.97
CA ALA A 256 26.92 85.52 74.24
C ALA A 256 27.91 85.44 75.43
N GLY A 257 29.06 84.81 75.25
CA GLY A 257 30.18 84.81 76.20
C GLY A 257 30.78 86.20 76.43
N ARG A 258 30.91 87.03 75.39
CA ARG A 258 31.33 88.45 75.49
C ARG A 258 30.28 89.27 76.23
N HIS A 259 29.02 89.24 75.82
CA HIS A 259 27.95 90.01 76.47
C HIS A 259 27.73 89.63 77.93
N ARG A 260 27.92 88.35 78.32
CA ARG A 260 27.91 87.97 79.74
C ARG A 260 29.04 88.62 80.55
N ARG A 261 30.24 88.80 79.98
CA ARG A 261 31.34 89.52 80.64
C ARG A 261 31.04 91.02 80.73
N GLU A 262 30.52 91.62 79.66
CA GLU A 262 30.11 93.04 79.66
C GLU A 262 29.00 93.33 80.67
N LEU A 263 28.05 92.40 80.84
CA LEU A 263 27.02 92.48 81.89
C LEU A 263 27.64 92.35 83.28
N ALA A 264 28.48 91.34 83.53
CA ALA A 264 29.17 91.21 84.82
C ALA A 264 30.07 92.42 85.16
N GLU A 265 30.72 93.04 84.17
CA GLU A 265 31.42 94.31 84.36
C GLU A 265 30.47 95.46 84.70
N ARG A 266 29.30 95.54 84.07
CA ARG A 266 28.28 96.55 84.40
C ARG A 266 27.68 96.32 85.79
N ASP A 267 27.43 95.09 86.18
CA ASP A 267 26.94 94.74 87.52
C ASP A 267 27.98 95.09 88.59
N ASN A 268 29.28 94.79 88.37
CA ASN A 268 30.36 95.26 89.25
C ASN A 268 30.45 96.80 89.34
N ARG A 269 30.18 97.52 88.23
CA ARG A 269 30.09 99.00 88.23
C ARG A 269 28.86 99.50 88.99
N LEU A 270 27.74 98.79 88.95
CA LEU A 270 26.55 99.09 89.75
C LEU A 270 26.77 98.81 91.24
N GLU A 271 27.44 97.71 91.60
CA GLU A 271 27.75 97.36 93.00
C GLU A 271 28.74 98.37 93.62
N THR A 272 29.73 98.83 92.85
CA THR A 272 30.65 99.89 93.29
C THR A 272 29.93 101.25 93.43
N LEU A 273 29.02 101.60 92.52
CA LEU A 273 28.16 102.78 92.68
C LEU A 273 27.23 102.67 93.89
N ALA A 274 26.67 101.48 94.17
CA ALA A 274 25.82 101.25 95.34
C ALA A 274 26.59 101.47 96.65
N LYS A 275 27.85 101.03 96.73
CA LYS A 275 28.75 101.28 97.89
C LYS A 275 29.00 102.77 98.09
N ILE A 276 29.27 103.52 97.01
CA ILE A 276 29.42 104.99 97.04
C ILE A 276 28.13 105.67 97.54
N VAL A 277 26.94 105.18 97.14
CA VAL A 277 25.66 105.70 97.62
C VAL A 277 25.45 105.41 99.12
N THR A 278 25.80 104.20 99.61
CA THR A 278 25.71 103.90 101.04
C THR A 278 26.69 104.72 101.88
N ASP A 279 27.89 105.01 101.38
CA ASP A 279 28.86 105.89 102.06
C ASP A 279 28.36 107.34 102.08
N ARG A 280 27.78 107.82 100.98
CA ARG A 280 27.10 109.13 100.94
C ARG A 280 25.99 109.19 102.00
N ASP A 281 25.10 108.22 102.03
CA ASP A 281 23.94 108.25 102.95
C ASP A 281 24.38 108.16 104.42
N ARG A 282 25.46 107.44 104.70
CA ARG A 282 26.12 107.49 106.01
C ARG A 282 26.62 108.89 106.36
N THR A 283 27.36 109.57 105.48
CA THR A 283 27.84 110.94 105.74
C THR A 283 26.70 111.96 105.88
N VAL A 284 25.56 111.74 105.22
CA VAL A 284 24.34 112.56 105.40
C VAL A 284 23.74 112.38 106.80
N VAL A 285 23.72 111.16 107.34
CA VAL A 285 23.25 110.89 108.71
C VAL A 285 24.22 111.47 109.75
N GLU A 286 25.53 111.36 109.53
CA GLU A 286 26.56 111.97 110.38
C GLU A 286 26.46 113.52 110.35
N LEU A 287 26.18 114.14 109.19
CA LEU A 287 25.87 115.58 109.10
C LEU A 287 24.56 115.97 109.80
N ALA A 288 23.50 115.18 109.66
CA ALA A 288 22.20 115.47 110.29
C ALA A 288 22.28 115.42 111.83
N THR A 289 23.02 114.45 112.37
CA THR A 289 23.27 114.34 113.82
C THR A 289 24.12 115.49 114.35
N ALA A 290 25.16 115.91 113.64
CA ALA A 290 25.92 117.12 113.98
C ALA A 290 25.06 118.39 113.94
N ARG A 291 24.11 118.49 112.99
CA ARG A 291 23.19 119.64 112.88
C ARG A 291 22.20 119.70 114.05
N GLY A 292 21.64 118.56 114.46
CA GLY A 292 20.75 118.48 115.62
C GLY A 292 21.44 118.85 116.95
N GLN A 293 22.73 118.54 117.10
CA GLN A 293 23.53 118.99 118.25
C GLN A 293 23.67 120.53 118.29
N LEU A 294 23.83 121.18 117.13
CA LEU A 294 23.94 122.65 117.04
C LEU A 294 22.60 123.36 117.31
N GLU A 295 21.46 122.83 116.84
CA GLU A 295 20.14 123.38 117.16
C GLU A 295 19.79 123.24 118.65
N GLY A 296 20.25 122.16 119.30
CA GLY A 296 20.17 122.01 120.76
C GLY A 296 20.95 123.08 121.54
N MET A 297 22.11 123.52 121.03
CA MET A 297 22.86 124.63 121.63
C MET A 297 22.20 125.99 121.37
N ALA A 298 21.64 126.21 120.18
CA ALA A 298 20.98 127.46 119.82
C ALA A 298 19.69 127.73 120.65
N THR A 299 18.89 126.68 120.87
CA THR A 299 17.67 126.78 121.70
C THR A 299 18.00 127.01 123.18
N ALA A 300 19.09 126.44 123.69
CA ALA A 300 19.60 126.75 125.03
C ALA A 300 19.99 128.25 125.18
N MET A 301 20.66 128.84 124.18
CA MET A 301 21.00 130.27 124.17
C MET A 301 19.77 131.18 124.24
N GLN A 302 18.74 130.95 123.41
CA GLN A 302 17.53 131.79 123.40
C GLN A 302 16.77 131.75 124.75
N SER A 303 16.86 130.65 125.50
CA SER A 303 16.27 130.55 126.85
C SER A 303 17.02 131.36 127.92
N LEU A 304 18.32 131.63 127.71
CA LEU A 304 19.10 132.53 128.57
C LEU A 304 18.85 134.00 128.21
N GLU A 305 18.74 134.29 126.91
CA GLU A 305 18.48 135.64 126.37
C GLU A 305 17.13 136.19 126.87
N THR A 306 16.07 135.38 126.81
CA THR A 306 14.73 135.76 127.30
C THR A 306 14.65 135.95 128.83
N ARG A 307 15.56 135.31 129.60
CA ARG A 307 15.69 135.56 131.05
C ARG A 307 16.44 136.85 131.35
N ALA A 308 17.31 137.32 130.47
CA ALA A 308 18.01 138.60 130.62
C ALA A 308 17.09 139.79 130.36
N THR A 309 16.36 139.80 129.24
CA THR A 309 15.45 140.91 128.86
C THR A 309 14.31 141.12 129.85
N THR A 310 13.83 140.06 130.51
CA THR A 310 12.78 140.13 131.54
C THR A 310 13.30 140.70 132.88
N ALA A 311 14.62 140.74 133.09
CA ALA A 311 15.23 141.42 134.23
C ALA A 311 15.41 142.93 133.98
N GLU A 312 15.71 143.32 132.74
CA GLU A 312 15.91 144.72 132.34
C GLU A 312 14.61 145.54 132.45
N SER A 313 13.46 144.98 132.04
CA SER A 313 12.17 145.68 132.09
C SER A 313 11.69 146.02 133.52
N ARG A 314 12.15 145.27 134.54
CA ARG A 314 11.84 145.55 135.95
C ARG A 314 12.65 146.69 136.57
N ILE A 315 13.69 147.18 135.89
CA ILE A 315 14.55 148.27 136.36
C ILE A 315 14.09 149.61 135.76
N THR A 316 13.52 149.61 134.55
CA THR A 316 13.02 150.82 133.87
C THR A 316 11.79 151.45 134.52
N ASP A 317 10.86 150.67 135.08
CA ASP A 317 9.61 151.19 135.65
C ASP A 317 9.78 151.88 137.03
N LEU A 318 10.94 151.74 137.68
CA LEU A 318 11.21 152.27 139.03
C LEU A 318 11.90 153.65 139.07
N LEU A 319 12.19 154.27 137.91
CA LEU A 319 13.09 155.44 137.83
C LEU A 319 12.51 156.72 137.19
N ALA A 320 11.19 156.86 137.08
CA ALA A 320 10.56 158.01 136.40
C ALA A 320 9.41 158.71 137.16
N GLU A 321 9.37 158.67 138.50
CA GLU A 321 8.40 159.43 139.31
C GLU A 321 9.05 160.67 139.98
N ARG A 322 9.10 161.83 139.30
CA ARG A 322 9.13 163.18 139.94
C ARG A 322 8.93 164.38 138.97
N VAL A 323 8.06 165.31 139.39
CA VAL A 323 7.78 166.70 138.90
C VAL A 323 6.63 166.88 137.85
N PRO A 324 5.51 167.61 138.17
CA PRO A 324 4.25 167.60 137.36
C PRO A 324 3.57 168.99 137.10
N LEU A 325 2.41 168.99 136.38
CA LEU A 325 1.24 169.95 136.38
C LEU A 325 0.24 169.54 135.22
N ALA A 326 -0.87 168.79 135.34
CA ALA A 326 -2.18 168.96 136.05
C ALA A 326 -3.25 169.83 135.28
N THR A 327 -4.55 169.49 135.07
CA THR A 327 -5.42 168.30 135.36
C THR A 327 -6.83 168.37 134.66
N ALA A 328 -7.63 167.26 134.69
CA ALA A 328 -9.14 167.14 134.61
C ALA A 328 -9.90 167.17 133.24
N ARG A 329 -11.15 166.65 133.03
CA ARG A 329 -11.99 165.54 133.62
C ARG A 329 -13.37 165.32 132.88
N ASN A 330 -13.97 164.10 132.96
CA ASN A 330 -15.38 163.64 132.61
C ASN A 330 -15.74 163.35 131.11
N LYS A 331 -16.65 162.42 130.72
CA LYS A 331 -17.64 161.52 131.42
C LYS A 331 -17.93 160.18 130.64
N ARG A 332 -18.92 159.37 131.08
CA ARG A 332 -19.15 157.91 130.83
C ARG A 332 -19.76 157.45 129.47
N GLY A 333 -19.35 156.24 129.03
CA GLY A 333 -19.98 155.33 128.03
C GLY A 333 -18.89 154.42 127.41
N LYS A 334 -19.00 153.12 127.05
CA LYS A 334 -20.02 152.03 126.99
C LYS A 334 -21.04 151.98 125.84
N GLN A 335 -20.79 151.08 124.89
CA GLN A 335 -21.73 150.39 123.96
C GLN A 335 -21.18 148.97 123.67
N ARG A 336 -21.98 147.90 123.75
CA ARG A 336 -22.94 147.33 122.77
C ARG A 336 -22.26 146.60 121.60
N ASP A 337 -22.44 145.29 121.58
CA ASP A 337 -23.47 144.77 120.67
C ASP A 337 -24.71 144.36 121.49
N VAL A 338 -25.83 144.20 120.78
CA VAL A 338 -27.26 144.11 121.19
C VAL A 338 -27.54 143.58 122.60
#